data_AF-A0A091FI81-F1
#
_entry.id   AF-A0A091FI81-F1
#
_cell.length_a   1.000
_cell.length_b   1.000
_cell.length_c   1.000
_cell.angle_alpha   90.00
_cell.angle_beta   90.00
_cell.angle_gamma   90.00
#
_symmetry.space_group_name_H-M   'P 1'
#
loop_
_entity.id
_entity.type
_entity.pdbx_description
1 polymer ?
#
loop_
_entity_poly.entity_id
_entity_poly.type
_entity_poly.pdbx_seq_one_letter_code
_entity_poly.pdbx_strand_id
1 'polypeptide(L)'
;GQIVGGHEARPHSHPYMAYLKVEDSGCGGFLVAPDWVMTAAHCLGNSTVILGAHNIVKPETTQQVRGVLRYHPHPEYDPETCSNDIMLLKARRPRWSSGAVAKATLNDYVKTVPLPKTSSHLPTGTKCVIAGWGLIDKDHFTNKLFETKVSIYSRRKCTSFYPHLDNGMVCAGSFHELRDSSQGDSGGPLVCNKVAQGIVSFGYHNPPGVYTRIANYLHWIRNTMKK
;
A
#
# COMPACT_ATOMS: atom_id res chain seq x y z
N GLY A 1 -1.33 -24.89 -5.88
CA GLY A 1 -1.58 -23.50 -6.29
C GLY A 1 -0.82 -22.58 -5.37
N GLN A 2 0.43 -22.33 -5.70
CA GLN A 2 1.32 -21.43 -4.96
C GLN A 2 0.91 -19.98 -5.23
N ILE A 3 0.75 -19.16 -4.19
CA ILE A 3 0.97 -17.72 -4.33
C ILE A 3 2.35 -17.48 -3.74
N VAL A 4 3.30 -17.22 -4.63
CA VAL A 4 4.75 -17.35 -4.41
C VAL A 4 5.45 -16.28 -5.24
N GLY A 5 6.53 -15.72 -4.68
CA GLY A 5 7.62 -15.21 -5.50
C GLY A 5 7.91 -13.72 -5.35
N GLY A 6 7.92 -13.27 -4.11
CA GLY A 6 8.89 -12.25 -3.70
C GLY A 6 10.19 -12.88 -3.21
N HIS A 7 11.07 -12.01 -2.75
CA HIS A 7 12.20 -12.38 -1.90
C HIS A 7 12.18 -11.43 -0.69
N GLU A 8 12.83 -11.82 0.41
CA GLU A 8 13.01 -10.92 1.54
C GLU A 8 13.69 -9.64 1.02
N ALA A 9 13.04 -8.49 1.24
CA ALA A 9 13.61 -7.22 0.87
C ALA A 9 14.85 -6.96 1.71
N ARG A 10 15.83 -6.24 1.15
CA ARG A 10 16.95 -5.78 1.97
C ARG A 10 16.39 -4.94 3.14
N PRO A 11 16.81 -5.16 4.40
CA PRO A 11 16.27 -4.42 5.53
C PRO A 11 16.27 -2.90 5.30
N HIS A 12 15.11 -2.28 5.50
CA HIS A 12 14.88 -0.84 5.38
C HIS A 12 15.10 -0.25 3.97
N SER A 13 15.12 -1.07 2.92
CA SER A 13 15.27 -0.61 1.53
C SER A 13 14.04 0.12 0.97
N HIS A 14 12.87 -0.03 1.60
CA HIS A 14 11.63 0.68 1.27
C HIS A 14 11.20 1.58 2.44
N PRO A 15 11.91 2.69 2.69
CA PRO A 15 11.72 3.52 3.89
C PRO A 15 10.37 4.26 3.94
N TYR A 16 9.55 4.15 2.89
CA TYR A 16 8.19 4.68 2.84
C TYR A 16 7.13 3.70 3.32
N MET A 17 7.47 2.42 3.53
CA MET A 17 6.51 1.41 3.95
C MET A 17 5.98 1.70 5.35
N ALA A 18 4.68 1.48 5.51
CA ALA A 18 3.98 1.52 6.77
C ALA A 18 3.27 0.18 6.97
N TYR A 19 3.41 -0.41 8.15
CA TYR A 19 2.56 -1.51 8.58
C TYR A 19 1.41 -0.94 9.42
N LEU A 20 0.19 -1.30 9.06
CA LEU A 20 -1.02 -0.94 9.79
C LEU A 20 -1.45 -2.18 10.57
N LYS A 21 -1.28 -2.14 11.90
CA LYS A 21 -1.88 -3.11 12.79
C LYS A 21 -3.33 -2.70 13.03
N VAL A 22 -4.26 -3.36 12.33
CA VAL A 22 -5.70 -3.08 12.37
C VAL A 22 -6.36 -4.18 13.21
N GLU A 23 -6.65 -3.88 14.47
CA GLU A 23 -7.14 -4.87 15.44
C GLU A 23 -6.22 -6.12 15.50
N ASP A 24 -6.75 -7.30 15.16
CA ASP A 24 -6.01 -8.58 15.09
C ASP A 24 -5.48 -8.91 13.68
N SER A 25 -5.64 -7.99 12.73
CA SER A 25 -5.23 -8.12 11.34
C SER A 25 -4.13 -7.12 10.94
N GLY A 26 -3.53 -7.33 9.77
CA GLY A 26 -2.49 -6.47 9.20
C GLY A 26 -2.87 -5.95 7.82
N CYS A 27 -2.67 -4.65 7.61
CA CYS A 27 -2.65 -4.03 6.29
C CYS A 27 -1.30 -3.35 6.02
N GLY A 28 -0.99 -3.20 4.74
CA GLY A 28 0.04 -2.29 4.26
C GLY A 28 -0.44 -0.84 4.20
N GLY A 29 0.54 0.05 4.10
CA GLY A 29 0.36 1.46 3.83
C GLY A 29 1.68 2.08 3.45
N PHE A 30 1.67 3.37 3.15
CA PHE A 30 2.89 4.08 2.80
C PHE A 30 2.82 5.57 3.12
N LEU A 31 3.96 6.12 3.55
CA LEU A 31 4.09 7.51 3.95
C LEU A 31 4.18 8.42 2.72
N VAL A 32 3.21 9.33 2.57
CA VAL A 32 3.15 10.30 1.46
C VAL A 32 3.49 11.72 1.91
N ALA A 33 3.39 12.00 3.20
CA ALA A 33 3.92 13.19 3.88
C ALA A 33 4.19 12.85 5.36
N PRO A 34 4.93 13.67 6.14
CA PRO A 34 5.34 13.31 7.50
C PRO A 34 4.21 12.92 8.47
N ASP A 35 2.97 13.39 8.27
CA ASP A 35 1.80 13.01 9.05
C ASP A 35 0.68 12.35 8.23
N TRP A 36 0.99 11.90 7.01
CA TRP A 36 0.01 11.31 6.09
C TRP A 36 0.49 9.96 5.59
N VAL A 37 -0.27 8.92 5.94
CA VAL A 37 -0.14 7.57 5.40
C VAL A 37 -1.30 7.31 4.45
N MET A 38 -1.00 6.74 3.28
CA MET A 38 -1.99 6.27 2.32
C MET A 38 -2.12 4.75 2.44
N THR A 39 -3.34 4.24 2.33
CA THR A 39 -3.69 2.82 2.39
C THR A 39 -5.02 2.57 1.64
N ALA A 40 -5.53 1.35 1.64
CA ALA A 40 -6.82 0.99 1.07
C ALA A 40 -7.97 1.39 2.02
N ALA A 41 -9.15 1.71 1.49
CA ALA A 41 -10.32 2.03 2.29
C ALA A 41 -10.87 0.80 3.02
N HIS A 42 -10.75 -0.39 2.45
CA HIS A 42 -11.15 -1.63 3.11
C HIS A 42 -10.32 -1.96 4.37
N CYS A 43 -9.16 -1.31 4.55
CA CYS A 43 -8.33 -1.42 5.76
C CYS A 43 -8.81 -0.51 6.91
N LEU A 44 -10.01 0.08 6.80
CA LEU A 44 -10.58 0.93 7.84
C LEU A 44 -10.83 0.12 9.12
N GLY A 45 -10.21 0.56 10.22
CA GLY A 45 -10.38 -0.02 11.54
C GLY A 45 -9.45 0.66 12.54
N ASN A 46 -9.55 0.32 13.83
CA ASN A 46 -8.68 0.90 14.86
C ASN A 46 -7.22 0.48 14.60
N SER A 47 -6.42 1.42 14.11
CA SER A 47 -5.12 1.15 13.53
C SER A 47 -3.98 1.76 14.33
N THR A 48 -2.90 0.99 14.51
CA THR A 48 -1.58 1.51 14.87
C THR A 48 -0.67 1.45 13.64
N VAL A 49 0.00 2.56 13.34
CA VAL A 49 0.93 2.67 12.21
C VAL A 49 2.36 2.44 12.72
N ILE A 50 3.07 1.50 12.11
CA ILE A 50 4.49 1.23 12.36
C ILE A 50 5.28 1.62 11.10
N LEU A 51 6.10 2.66 11.20
CA LEU A 51 7.01 3.11 10.14
C LEU A 51 8.42 2.59 10.41
N GLY A 52 9.23 2.45 9.36
CA GLY A 52 10.65 2.11 9.49
C GLY A 52 10.92 0.68 9.95
N ALA A 53 9.92 -0.20 9.89
CA ALA A 53 10.09 -1.61 10.20
C ALA A 53 10.69 -2.37 9.01
N HIS A 54 11.57 -3.33 9.30
CA HIS A 54 11.80 -4.50 8.45
C HIS A 54 11.06 -5.70 9.03
N ASN A 55 11.20 -5.94 10.33
CA ASN A 55 10.47 -6.97 11.06
C ASN A 55 9.34 -6.38 11.91
N ILE A 56 8.08 -6.78 11.68
CA ILE A 56 6.91 -6.21 12.38
C ILE A 56 6.65 -6.84 13.77
N VAL A 57 7.35 -7.91 14.13
CA VAL A 57 7.21 -8.60 15.43
C VAL A 57 8.39 -8.28 16.35
N LYS A 58 9.61 -8.23 15.81
CA LYS A 58 10.82 -7.91 16.58
C LYS A 58 10.95 -6.39 16.72
N PRO A 59 11.19 -5.87 17.93
CA PRO A 59 11.48 -4.45 18.11
C PRO A 59 12.75 -4.05 17.34
N GLU A 60 12.66 -2.95 16.59
CA GLU A 60 13.81 -2.35 15.89
C GLU A 60 13.94 -0.88 16.28
N THR A 61 15.17 -0.40 16.50
CA THR A 61 15.42 1.01 16.89
C THR A 61 15.06 2.01 15.79
N THR A 62 14.89 1.53 14.56
CA THR A 62 14.45 2.27 13.37
C THR A 62 12.94 2.52 13.36
N GLN A 63 12.17 1.77 14.16
CA GLN A 63 10.71 1.82 14.15
C GLN A 63 10.17 3.10 14.78
N GLN A 64 9.12 3.62 14.15
CA GLN A 64 8.35 4.75 14.65
C GLN A 64 6.88 4.37 14.72
N VAL A 65 6.41 4.09 15.94
CA VAL A 65 5.00 3.77 16.22
C VAL A 65 4.17 5.05 16.29
N ARG A 66 3.03 5.08 15.62
CA ARG A 66 2.11 6.22 15.54
C ARG A 66 0.66 5.75 15.68
N GLY A 67 -0.15 6.54 16.39
CA GLY A 67 -1.60 6.38 16.38
C GLY A 67 -2.21 7.14 15.22
N VAL A 68 -3.44 6.78 14.85
CA VAL A 68 -4.20 7.50 13.83
C VAL A 68 -5.14 8.51 14.49
N LEU A 69 -5.01 9.78 14.12
CA LEU A 69 -5.88 10.85 14.62
C LEU A 69 -7.18 10.97 13.83
N ARG A 70 -7.11 10.74 12.52
CA ARG A 70 -8.24 10.85 11.60
C ARG A 70 -8.08 9.86 10.47
N TYR A 71 -9.20 9.27 10.08
CA TYR A 71 -9.36 8.40 8.94
C TYR A 71 -10.13 9.17 7.87
N HIS A 72 -9.63 9.15 6.64
CA HIS A 72 -10.26 9.79 5.49
C HIS A 72 -10.40 8.75 4.37
N PRO A 73 -11.35 7.81 4.46
CA PRO A 73 -11.69 6.95 3.34
C PRO A 73 -12.29 7.80 2.21
N HIS A 74 -12.18 7.35 0.97
CA HIS A 74 -12.88 7.99 -0.14
C HIS A 74 -14.39 7.95 0.15
N PRO A 75 -15.13 9.07 0.02
CA PRO A 75 -16.55 9.13 0.38
C PRO A 75 -17.43 8.23 -0.50
N GLU A 76 -16.95 7.86 -1.68
CA GLU A 76 -17.61 6.98 -2.64
C GLU A 76 -17.01 5.58 -2.67
N TYR A 77 -16.28 5.17 -1.62
CA TYR A 77 -15.80 3.79 -1.51
C TYR A 77 -16.99 2.82 -1.50
N ASP A 78 -16.93 1.83 -2.38
CA ASP A 78 -17.94 0.79 -2.51
C ASP A 78 -17.30 -0.58 -2.21
N PRO A 79 -17.68 -1.26 -1.11
CA PRO A 79 -17.11 -2.55 -0.73
C PRO A 79 -17.57 -3.71 -1.63
N GLU A 80 -18.67 -3.57 -2.39
CA GLU A 80 -19.14 -4.65 -3.28
C GLU A 80 -18.30 -4.73 -4.55
N THR A 81 -17.95 -3.56 -5.11
CA THR A 81 -17.15 -3.46 -6.34
C THR A 81 -15.68 -3.20 -6.08
N CYS A 82 -15.30 -2.94 -4.82
CA CYS A 82 -13.99 -2.40 -4.42
C CYS A 82 -13.62 -1.09 -5.13
N SER A 83 -14.62 -0.35 -5.64
CA SER A 83 -14.40 0.93 -6.31
C SER A 83 -14.02 2.00 -5.31
N ASN A 84 -13.16 2.92 -5.72
CA ASN A 84 -12.65 4.00 -4.85
C ASN A 84 -11.98 3.52 -3.56
N ASP A 85 -11.33 2.36 -3.60
CA ASP A 85 -10.63 1.75 -2.46
C ASP A 85 -9.31 2.48 -2.12
N ILE A 86 -9.45 3.65 -1.52
CA ILE A 86 -8.35 4.52 -1.08
C ILE A 86 -8.71 5.24 0.22
N MET A 87 -7.76 5.30 1.15
CA MET A 87 -7.87 6.02 2.40
C MET A 87 -6.59 6.76 2.75
N LEU A 88 -6.75 7.97 3.30
CA LEU A 88 -5.67 8.75 3.91
C LEU A 88 -5.81 8.75 5.43
N LEU A 89 -4.71 8.46 6.12
CA LEU A 89 -4.61 8.45 7.57
C LEU A 89 -3.76 9.62 8.04
N LYS A 90 -4.28 10.40 8.98
CA LYS A 90 -3.51 11.44 9.67
C LYS A 90 -2.81 10.82 10.88
N ALA A 91 -1.59 10.32 10.69
CA ALA A 91 -0.84 9.56 11.69
C ALA A 91 0.08 10.47 12.54
N ARG A 92 -0.08 10.44 13.87
CA ARG A 92 0.74 11.21 14.82
C ARG A 92 0.98 10.42 16.11
N ARG A 93 1.84 10.91 17.00
CA ARG A 93 2.02 10.28 18.31
C ARG A 93 0.69 10.16 19.09
N PRO A 94 0.40 9.01 19.72
CA PRO A 94 -0.78 8.85 20.57
C PRO A 94 -0.76 9.86 21.73
N ARG A 95 -1.92 10.39 22.13
CA ARG A 95 -2.01 11.38 23.21
C ARG A 95 -1.52 10.86 24.57
N TRP A 96 -1.51 9.54 24.79
CA TRP A 96 -1.04 8.93 26.03
C TRP A 96 0.49 8.81 26.10
N SER A 97 1.20 9.01 24.98
CA SER A 97 2.66 9.01 24.99
C SER A 97 3.20 10.36 25.47
N SER A 98 4.15 10.35 26.40
CA SER A 98 4.81 11.56 26.88
C SER A 98 5.55 12.26 25.74
N GLY A 99 5.24 13.53 25.51
CA GLY A 99 5.83 14.37 24.46
C GLY A 99 4.79 15.03 23.54
N ALA A 100 5.25 15.93 22.67
CA ALA A 100 4.38 16.60 21.71
C ALA A 100 3.77 15.60 20.71
N VAL A 101 2.55 15.88 20.24
CA VAL A 101 1.87 15.18 19.14
C VAL A 101 2.65 15.41 17.84
N ALA A 102 3.75 14.67 17.68
CA ALA A 102 4.72 14.87 16.61
C ALA A 102 4.38 14.04 15.37
N LYS A 103 4.78 14.58 14.21
CA LYS A 103 4.77 13.89 12.92
C LYS A 103 5.83 12.76 12.90
N ALA A 104 5.89 11.98 11.82
CA ALA A 104 7.01 11.09 11.58
C ALA A 104 8.31 11.91 11.45
N THR A 105 9.38 11.43 12.09
CA THR A 105 10.72 12.01 11.92
C THR A 105 11.34 11.37 10.69
N LEU A 106 11.55 12.15 9.63
CA LEU A 106 12.18 11.61 8.41
C LEU A 106 13.67 11.35 8.67
N ASN A 107 14.14 10.17 8.26
CA ASN A 107 15.53 9.74 8.38
C ASN A 107 15.83 8.66 7.31
N ASP A 108 16.93 7.91 7.44
CA ASP A 108 17.29 6.89 6.46
C ASP A 108 16.33 5.70 6.37
N TYR A 109 15.56 5.46 7.43
CA TYR A 109 14.62 4.34 7.55
C TYR A 109 13.16 4.76 7.37
N VAL A 110 12.86 6.06 7.46
CA VAL A 110 11.52 6.64 7.31
C VAL A 110 11.56 7.81 6.33
N LYS A 111 11.04 7.60 5.12
CA LYS A 111 10.98 8.60 4.04
C LYS A 111 9.60 8.61 3.41
N THR A 112 9.27 9.68 2.70
CA THR A 112 8.02 9.75 1.91
C THR A 112 8.23 9.18 0.52
N VAL A 113 7.21 8.56 -0.07
CA VAL A 113 7.18 8.23 -1.50
C VAL A 113 6.41 9.30 -2.27
N PRO A 114 6.91 9.80 -3.42
CA PRO A 114 6.21 10.80 -4.21
C PRO A 114 4.95 10.22 -4.85
N LEU A 115 3.94 11.08 -5.01
CA LEU A 115 2.71 10.80 -5.72
C LEU A 115 2.81 11.17 -7.21
N PRO A 116 1.92 10.63 -8.08
CA PRO A 116 1.89 10.99 -9.49
C PRO A 116 1.57 12.48 -9.67
N LYS A 117 2.22 13.12 -10.66
CA LYS A 117 2.01 14.54 -10.96
C LYS A 117 0.83 14.78 -11.91
N THR A 118 0.57 13.81 -12.78
CA THR A 118 -0.48 13.85 -13.80
C THR A 118 -1.47 12.70 -13.62
N SER A 119 -2.65 12.81 -14.23
CA SER A 119 -3.67 11.76 -14.28
C SER A 119 -3.43 10.71 -15.38
N SER A 120 -2.24 10.73 -16.00
CA SER A 120 -1.88 9.88 -17.14
C SER A 120 -1.89 8.40 -16.76
N HIS A 121 -2.31 7.56 -17.70
CA HIS A 121 -2.18 6.10 -17.54
C HIS A 121 -0.72 5.69 -17.69
N LEU A 122 -0.31 4.67 -16.93
CA LEU A 122 0.99 4.04 -17.12
C LEU A 122 0.97 3.19 -18.41
N PRO A 123 2.06 3.23 -19.20
CA PRO A 123 2.21 2.33 -20.34
C PRO A 123 2.15 0.86 -19.93
N THR A 124 1.60 0.01 -20.81
CA THR A 124 1.64 -1.45 -20.62
C THR A 124 3.09 -1.91 -20.54
N GLY A 125 3.37 -2.86 -19.65
CA GLY A 125 4.72 -3.39 -19.44
C GLY A 125 5.61 -2.54 -18.54
N THR A 126 5.15 -1.37 -18.08
CA THR A 126 5.87 -0.56 -17.08
C THR A 126 6.21 -1.42 -15.86
N LYS A 127 7.48 -1.46 -15.50
CA LYS A 127 7.98 -2.23 -14.37
C LYS A 127 7.71 -1.50 -13.05
N CYS A 128 7.20 -2.25 -12.09
CA CYS A 128 6.87 -1.75 -10.77
C CYS A 128 7.35 -2.75 -9.70
N VAL A 129 7.39 -2.28 -8.46
CA VAL A 129 7.68 -3.07 -7.27
C VAL A 129 6.50 -2.97 -6.33
N ILE A 130 6.13 -4.10 -5.74
CA ILE A 130 5.24 -4.18 -4.59
C ILE A 130 6.05 -4.74 -3.43
N ALA A 131 5.74 -4.28 -2.22
CA ALA A 131 6.36 -4.77 -1.00
C ALA A 131 5.33 -4.83 0.12
N GLY A 132 5.48 -5.77 1.04
CA GLY A 132 4.58 -5.93 2.17
C GLY A 132 4.96 -7.09 3.10
N TRP A 133 4.12 -7.29 4.11
CA TRP A 133 4.26 -8.32 5.14
C TRP A 133 3.15 -9.37 5.04
N GLY A 134 2.57 -9.52 3.85
CA GLY A 134 1.51 -10.47 3.59
C GLY A 134 1.97 -11.92 3.56
N LEU A 135 1.10 -12.78 3.04
CA LEU A 135 1.37 -14.18 2.80
C LEU A 135 2.50 -14.36 1.79
N ILE A 136 3.53 -15.12 2.18
CA ILE A 136 4.66 -15.50 1.30
C ILE A 136 4.46 -16.87 0.65
N ASP A 137 3.54 -17.67 1.19
CA ASP A 137 2.97 -18.86 0.57
C ASP A 137 1.50 -19.03 1.00
N LYS A 138 0.88 -20.18 0.73
CA LYS A 138 -0.55 -20.40 0.99
C LYS A 138 -0.97 -20.14 2.45
N ASP A 139 -0.11 -20.48 3.40
CA ASP A 139 -0.48 -20.59 4.81
C ASP A 139 0.49 -19.86 5.74
N HIS A 140 1.57 -19.27 5.21
CA HIS A 140 2.60 -18.58 6.00
C HIS A 140 2.63 -17.07 5.75
N PHE A 141 2.33 -16.32 6.82
CA PHE A 141 2.64 -14.89 6.91
C PHE A 141 4.13 -14.69 7.20
N THR A 142 4.71 -13.66 6.61
CA THR A 142 6.06 -13.23 6.95
C THR A 142 6.04 -12.15 8.02
N ASN A 143 6.94 -12.26 8.99
CA ASN A 143 7.21 -11.17 9.93
C ASN A 143 8.16 -10.12 9.36
N LYS A 144 8.78 -10.38 8.21
CA LYS A 144 9.78 -9.53 7.56
C LYS A 144 9.26 -9.00 6.23
N LEU A 145 9.74 -7.83 5.81
CA LEU A 145 9.31 -7.22 4.55
C LEU A 145 9.78 -8.06 3.36
N PHE A 146 8.86 -8.40 2.46
CA PHE A 146 9.15 -9.03 1.17
C PHE A 146 8.85 -8.06 0.04
N GLU A 147 9.53 -8.24 -1.09
CA GLU A 147 9.27 -7.48 -2.31
C GLU A 147 9.20 -8.38 -3.55
N THR A 148 8.42 -7.95 -4.54
CA THR A 148 8.42 -8.56 -5.86
C THR A 148 8.23 -7.54 -6.98
N LYS A 149 8.68 -7.93 -8.18
CA LYS A 149 8.61 -7.11 -9.38
C LYS A 149 7.39 -7.52 -10.21
N VAL A 150 6.57 -6.54 -10.55
CA VAL A 150 5.38 -6.73 -11.38
C VAL A 150 5.42 -5.79 -12.58
N SER A 151 4.56 -6.04 -13.57
CA SER A 151 4.42 -5.17 -14.74
C SER A 151 2.97 -4.76 -14.93
N ILE A 152 2.75 -3.52 -15.40
CA ILE A 152 1.41 -3.03 -15.71
C ILE A 152 0.80 -3.83 -16.88
N TYR A 153 -0.42 -4.32 -16.68
CA TYR A 153 -1.19 -4.98 -17.72
C TYR A 153 -1.94 -3.95 -18.57
N SER A 154 -2.13 -4.27 -19.85
CA SER A 154 -3.03 -3.46 -20.70
C SER A 154 -4.45 -3.47 -20.13
N ARG A 155 -5.18 -2.36 -20.30
CA ARG A 155 -6.57 -2.25 -19.87
C ARG A 155 -7.44 -3.38 -20.44
N ARG A 156 -7.32 -3.66 -21.74
CA ARG A 156 -8.04 -4.75 -22.42
C ARG A 156 -7.80 -6.11 -21.77
N LYS A 157 -6.54 -6.45 -21.48
CA LYS A 157 -6.20 -7.71 -20.81
C LYS A 157 -6.69 -7.74 -19.36
N CYS A 158 -6.62 -6.62 -18.65
CA CYS A 158 -7.14 -6.52 -17.29
C CYS A 158 -8.67 -6.75 -17.26
N THR A 159 -9.43 -6.11 -18.18
CA THR A 159 -10.88 -6.25 -18.27
C THR A 159 -11.33 -7.66 -18.69
N SER A 160 -10.50 -8.45 -19.39
CA SER A 160 -10.84 -9.85 -19.65
C SER A 160 -10.81 -10.73 -18.40
N PHE A 161 -10.04 -10.35 -17.37
CA PHE A 161 -10.07 -11.01 -16.06
C PHE A 161 -11.09 -10.37 -15.12
N TYR A 162 -11.23 -9.04 -15.16
CA TYR A 162 -12.10 -8.25 -14.28
C TYR A 162 -13.08 -7.41 -15.13
N PRO A 163 -14.25 -7.96 -15.50
CA PRO A 163 -15.21 -7.26 -16.37
C PRO A 163 -15.70 -5.91 -15.83
N HIS A 164 -15.69 -5.73 -14.51
CA HIS A 164 -16.18 -4.53 -13.82
C HIS A 164 -15.09 -3.49 -13.52
N LEU A 165 -13.91 -3.61 -14.12
CA LEU A 165 -12.77 -2.72 -13.83
C LEU A 165 -13.01 -1.27 -14.29
N ASP A 166 -13.10 -0.35 -13.33
CA ASP A 166 -13.34 1.08 -13.56
C ASP A 166 -12.05 1.90 -13.85
N ASN A 167 -12.19 3.19 -14.20
CA ASN A 167 -11.06 4.09 -14.50
C ASN A 167 -10.19 4.44 -13.29
N GLY A 168 -10.68 4.20 -12.09
CA GLY A 168 -9.99 4.31 -10.82
C GLY A 168 -9.10 3.11 -10.50
N MET A 169 -9.09 2.07 -11.33
CA MET A 169 -8.31 0.84 -11.12
C MET A 169 -7.27 0.58 -12.22
N VAL A 170 -6.22 -0.17 -11.87
CA VAL A 170 -5.18 -0.68 -12.77
C VAL A 170 -4.78 -2.11 -12.37
N CYS A 171 -4.43 -2.95 -13.35
CA CYS A 171 -3.88 -4.28 -13.08
C CYS A 171 -2.36 -4.29 -13.19
N ALA A 172 -1.71 -5.04 -12.31
CA ALA A 172 -0.31 -5.40 -12.43
C ALA A 172 -0.08 -6.85 -11.99
N GLY A 173 0.97 -7.47 -12.49
CA GLY A 173 1.37 -8.82 -12.08
C GLY A 173 2.60 -9.28 -12.83
N SER A 174 3.12 -10.46 -12.52
CA SER A 174 4.11 -11.10 -13.39
C SER A 174 3.46 -11.63 -14.67
N PHE A 175 4.18 -11.58 -15.79
CA PHE A 175 3.73 -12.14 -17.07
C PHE A 175 4.13 -13.60 -17.28
N HIS A 176 5.10 -14.08 -16.50
CA HIS A 176 5.78 -15.37 -16.74
C HIS A 176 5.73 -16.31 -15.54
N GLU A 177 5.30 -15.80 -14.38
CA GLU A 177 5.31 -16.53 -13.12
C GLU A 177 4.02 -16.20 -12.34
N LEU A 178 3.61 -17.09 -11.43
CA LEU A 178 2.48 -16.87 -10.51
C LEU A 178 2.88 -15.92 -9.37
N ARG A 179 3.41 -14.74 -9.70
CA ARG A 179 3.84 -13.70 -8.75
C ARG A 179 2.86 -12.54 -8.76
N ASP A 180 2.24 -12.28 -7.61
CA ASP A 180 1.37 -11.13 -7.37
C ASP A 180 1.39 -10.69 -5.90
N SER A 181 0.63 -9.64 -5.58
CA SER A 181 0.27 -9.26 -4.21
C SER A 181 -0.58 -10.35 -3.54
N SER A 182 -0.33 -10.58 -2.25
CA SER A 182 -1.06 -11.57 -1.44
C SER A 182 -1.89 -10.92 -0.33
N GLN A 183 -2.67 -11.72 0.41
CA GLN A 183 -3.33 -11.24 1.64
C GLN A 183 -2.30 -10.65 2.61
N GLY A 184 -2.60 -9.49 3.20
CA GLY A 184 -1.70 -8.74 4.10
C GLY A 184 -0.78 -7.72 3.42
N ASP A 185 -0.71 -7.71 2.09
CA ASP A 185 -0.12 -6.59 1.32
C ASP A 185 -1.15 -5.49 1.01
N SER A 186 -2.45 -5.76 1.25
CA SER A 186 -3.56 -4.85 1.07
C SER A 186 -3.28 -3.45 1.64
N GLY A 187 -3.50 -2.41 0.84
CA GLY A 187 -3.17 -1.04 1.21
C GLY A 187 -1.71 -0.63 0.99
N GLY A 188 -0.82 -1.59 0.70
CA GLY A 188 0.57 -1.32 0.33
C GLY A 188 0.70 -0.62 -1.04
N PRO A 189 1.86 0.02 -1.33
CA PRO A 189 2.05 0.75 -2.57
C PRO A 189 2.48 -0.14 -3.75
N LEU A 190 1.93 0.13 -4.92
CA LEU A 190 2.53 -0.21 -6.21
C LEU A 190 3.45 0.93 -6.65
N VAL A 191 4.76 0.71 -6.60
CA VAL A 191 5.77 1.74 -6.92
C VAL A 191 6.37 1.50 -8.29
N CYS A 192 6.18 2.45 -9.21
CA CYS A 192 6.79 2.42 -10.55
C CYS A 192 7.63 3.68 -10.74
N ASN A 193 8.86 3.54 -11.25
CA ASN A 193 9.79 4.67 -11.43
C ASN A 193 9.95 5.53 -10.17
N LYS A 194 10.03 4.90 -8.99
CA LYS A 194 10.15 5.54 -7.66
C LYS A 194 8.95 6.41 -7.25
N VAL A 195 7.79 6.27 -7.91
CA VAL A 195 6.54 6.97 -7.61
C VAL A 195 5.49 5.95 -7.19
N ALA A 196 4.71 6.24 -6.15
CA ALA A 196 3.55 5.43 -5.78
C ALA A 196 2.45 5.65 -6.82
N GLN A 197 2.18 4.64 -7.64
CA GLN A 197 1.23 4.72 -8.76
C GLN A 197 -0.09 4.00 -8.46
N GLY A 198 -0.05 3.02 -7.56
CA GLY A 198 -1.25 2.30 -7.13
C GLY A 198 -1.21 1.90 -5.66
N ILE A 199 -2.35 1.39 -5.20
CA ILE A 199 -2.55 0.83 -3.85
C ILE A 199 -3.06 -0.59 -4.04
N VAL A 200 -2.46 -1.58 -3.38
CA VAL A 200 -2.93 -2.97 -3.41
C VAL A 200 -4.37 -3.00 -2.89
N SER A 201 -5.31 -3.51 -3.70
CA SER A 201 -6.74 -3.52 -3.36
C SER A 201 -7.27 -4.95 -3.26
N PHE A 202 -7.39 -5.65 -4.40
CA PHE A 202 -7.88 -7.03 -4.43
C PHE A 202 -7.27 -7.81 -5.60
N GLY A 203 -7.53 -9.11 -5.67
CA GLY A 203 -7.12 -9.93 -6.81
C GLY A 203 -7.63 -11.36 -6.68
N TYR A 204 -7.58 -12.10 -7.78
CA TYR A 204 -7.76 -13.55 -7.75
C TYR A 204 -6.48 -14.26 -7.31
N HIS A 205 -6.55 -15.58 -7.15
CA HIS A 205 -5.41 -16.42 -6.75
C HIS A 205 -4.26 -16.45 -7.78
N ASN A 206 -4.46 -15.88 -8.97
CA ASN A 206 -3.47 -15.81 -10.04
C ASN A 206 -3.38 -14.38 -10.59
N PRO A 207 -2.21 -13.96 -11.10
CA PRO A 207 -2.07 -12.65 -11.70
C PRO A 207 -3.01 -12.40 -12.89
N PRO A 208 -3.43 -11.13 -13.10
CA PRO A 208 -2.97 -9.94 -12.39
C PRO A 208 -3.83 -9.57 -11.17
N GLY A 209 -3.23 -8.92 -10.17
CA GLY A 209 -3.90 -8.23 -9.08
C GLY A 209 -4.40 -6.86 -9.52
N VAL A 210 -5.38 -6.34 -8.79
CA VAL A 210 -6.01 -5.04 -9.01
C VAL A 210 -5.57 -4.04 -7.95
N TYR A 211 -5.22 -2.86 -8.43
CA TYR A 211 -4.70 -1.76 -7.63
C TYR A 211 -5.53 -0.51 -7.87
N THR A 212 -5.80 0.25 -6.81
CA THR A 212 -6.40 1.58 -6.94
C THR A 212 -5.40 2.52 -7.60
N ARG A 213 -5.75 3.10 -8.75
CA ARG A 213 -4.92 4.00 -9.54
C ARG A 213 -4.88 5.39 -8.90
N ILE A 214 -3.82 5.69 -8.14
CA ILE A 214 -3.65 6.94 -7.37
C ILE A 214 -3.83 8.19 -8.24
N ALA A 215 -3.36 8.14 -9.49
CA ALA A 215 -3.47 9.24 -10.45
C ALA A 215 -4.93 9.69 -10.71
N ASN A 216 -5.91 8.81 -10.53
CA ASN A 216 -7.34 9.12 -10.63
C ASN A 216 -7.84 10.01 -9.48
N TYR A 217 -7.20 9.92 -8.31
CA TYR A 217 -7.68 10.52 -7.05
C TYR A 217 -6.90 11.76 -6.62
N LEU A 218 -6.02 12.30 -7.48
CA LEU A 218 -5.13 13.41 -7.11
C LEU A 218 -5.87 14.64 -6.59
N HIS A 219 -7.06 14.95 -7.13
CA HIS A 219 -7.87 16.07 -6.65
C HIS A 219 -8.36 15.83 -5.21
N TRP A 220 -8.96 14.66 -4.95
CA TRP A 220 -9.41 14.25 -3.63
C TRP A 220 -8.25 14.21 -2.63
N ILE A 221 -7.10 13.62 -3.00
CA ILE A 221 -5.90 13.55 -2.16
C ILE A 221 -5.47 14.95 -1.72
N ARG A 222 -5.33 15.89 -2.67
CA ARG A 222 -4.88 17.27 -2.38
C ARG A 222 -5.85 18.01 -1.47
N ASN A 223 -7.16 17.82 -1.64
CA ASN A 223 -8.16 18.47 -0.79
C ASN A 223 -8.19 17.87 0.62
N THR A 224 -8.05 16.55 0.73
CA THR A 224 -8.03 15.86 2.03
C THR A 224 -6.78 16.21 2.84
N MET A 225 -5.60 16.28 2.20
CA MET A 225 -4.35 16.60 2.89
C MET A 225 -4.26 18.04 3.44
N LYS A 226 -5.19 18.92 3.07
CA LYS A 226 -5.33 20.28 3.62
C LYS A 226 -6.12 20.33 4.94
N LYS A 227 -6.84 19.26 5.30
CA LYS A 227 -7.63 19.13 6.55
C LYS A 227 -6.74 18.73 7.74
#